data_AF-A0A963WUV9-F1
#
_entry.id   AF-A0A963WUV9-F1
#
_cell.length_a   1.000
_cell.length_b   1.000
_cell.length_c   1.000
_cell.angle_alpha   90.00
_cell.angle_beta   90.00
_cell.angle_gamma   90.00
#
_symmetry.space_group_name_H-M   'P 1'
#
loop_
_entity.id
_entity.type
_entity.pdbx_description
1 polymer ?
#
loop_
_entity_poly.entity_id
_entity_poly.type
_entity_poly.pdbx_seq_one_letter_code
_entity_poly.pdbx_strand_id
1 'polypeptide(L)'
;MPPDNGQVTADAALVLGAAIDVDQPSPVFAARIDHAVSLLQQGRVQHIIFTGGTAPGASRSEAMVARRYAMDKGVAPSAILIEDRSATTHENLAFAMPIASKAGIRSVLLVSDALHLRRAELMARGLGYSMQLSGTPTSRYRSLTTRLPFALREVYFIHHYWIFEE
;
A
#
# COMPACT_ATOMS: atom_id res chain seq x y z
N MET A 1 -4.61 10.82 22.66
CA MET A 1 -3.14 10.85 22.81
C MET A 1 -2.51 10.39 21.51
N PRO A 2 -1.59 11.15 20.89
CA PRO A 2 -0.94 10.74 19.66
C PRO A 2 0.23 9.81 19.95
N PRO A 3 0.52 8.84 19.06
CA PRO A 3 1.90 8.45 18.81
C PRO A 3 2.19 8.68 17.33
N ASP A 4 2.45 9.94 16.97
CA ASP A 4 3.37 10.25 15.87
C ASP A 4 4.37 11.27 16.46
N ASN A 5 5.07 10.81 17.50
CA ASN A 5 6.35 11.39 17.90
C ASN A 5 7.30 11.02 16.76
N GLY A 6 7.86 12.00 16.04
CA GLY A 6 8.73 11.73 14.91
C GLY A 6 9.78 10.64 15.20
N GLN A 7 10.03 9.80 14.17
CA GLN A 7 11.00 8.68 14.09
C GLN A 7 10.44 7.24 14.11
N VAL A 8 9.22 6.99 13.65
CA VAL A 8 8.87 5.61 13.26
C VAL A 8 9.59 5.28 11.94
N THR A 9 10.59 4.40 12.02
CA THR A 9 11.39 3.89 10.91
C THR A 9 11.19 2.38 10.78
N ALA A 10 11.38 1.86 9.57
CA ALA A 10 11.34 0.44 9.29
C ALA A 10 12.29 0.11 8.14
N ASP A 11 12.54 -1.17 7.89
CA ASP A 11 13.36 -1.58 6.75
C ASP A 11 12.63 -1.30 5.43
N ALA A 12 11.31 -1.47 5.40
CA ALA A 12 10.52 -1.24 4.19
C ALA A 12 9.15 -0.61 4.43
N ALA A 13 8.65 0.10 3.42
CA ALA A 13 7.23 0.46 3.31
C ALA A 13 6.49 -0.60 2.49
N LEU A 14 5.47 -1.24 3.08
CA LEU A 14 4.60 -2.18 2.39
C LEU A 14 3.33 -1.44 1.92
N VAL A 15 3.20 -1.25 0.61
CA VAL A 15 2.12 -0.47 0.00
C VAL A 15 1.04 -1.42 -0.49
N LEU A 16 -0.15 -1.34 0.12
CA LEU A 16 -1.28 -2.14 -0.31
C LEU A 16 -1.82 -1.64 -1.66
N GLY A 17 -2.04 -2.59 -2.56
CA GLY A 17 -2.70 -2.40 -3.85
C GLY A 17 -4.04 -1.66 -3.76
N ALA A 18 -4.37 -1.02 -4.87
CA ALA A 18 -5.60 -0.29 -5.13
C ALA A 18 -5.77 -0.18 -6.65
N ALA A 19 -6.95 0.27 -7.07
CA ALA A 19 -7.28 0.32 -8.49
C ALA A 19 -6.24 1.06 -9.35
N ILE A 20 -6.10 0.55 -10.58
CA ILE A 20 -5.34 1.13 -11.69
C ILE A 20 -6.31 1.50 -12.82
N ASP A 21 -5.93 2.51 -13.59
CA ASP A 21 -6.58 2.91 -14.84
C ASP A 21 -5.62 2.65 -16.01
N VAL A 22 -5.88 1.57 -16.76
CA VAL A 22 -5.08 1.04 -17.88
C VAL A 22 -3.60 0.78 -17.53
N ASP A 23 -2.80 1.85 -17.41
CA ASP A 23 -1.36 1.83 -17.15
C ASP A 23 -0.93 2.89 -16.11
N GLN A 24 -1.90 3.51 -15.41
CA GLN A 24 -1.66 4.54 -14.39
C GLN A 24 -2.33 4.16 -13.06
N PRO A 25 -1.75 4.51 -11.91
CA PRO A 25 -2.42 4.32 -10.63
C PRO A 25 -3.63 5.24 -10.52
N SER A 26 -4.72 4.75 -9.92
CA SER A 26 -5.84 5.62 -9.52
C SER A 26 -5.36 6.73 -8.57
N PRO A 27 -6.10 7.83 -8.39
CA PRO A 27 -5.71 8.90 -7.47
C PRO A 27 -5.43 8.42 -6.04
N VAL A 28 -6.17 7.42 -5.57
CA VAL A 28 -5.97 6.80 -4.25
C VAL A 28 -4.66 6.00 -4.23
N PHE A 29 -4.40 5.20 -5.26
CA PHE A 29 -3.18 4.41 -5.32
C PHE A 29 -1.94 5.29 -5.49
N ALA A 30 -2.03 6.32 -6.33
CA ALA A 30 -1.00 7.33 -6.51
C ALA A 30 -0.63 8.02 -5.19
N ALA A 31 -1.63 8.37 -4.37
CA ALA A 31 -1.38 8.97 -3.05
C ALA A 31 -0.64 8.02 -2.09
N ARG A 32 -0.93 6.71 -2.15
CA ARG A 32 -0.20 5.69 -1.36
C ARG A 32 1.24 5.53 -1.83
N ILE A 33 1.44 5.47 -3.15
CA ILE A 33 2.77 5.37 -3.75
C ILE A 33 3.59 6.62 -3.40
N ASP A 34 3.02 7.81 -3.54
CA ASP A 34 3.66 9.08 -3.21
C ASP A 34 4.09 9.17 -1.74
N HIS A 35 3.24 8.66 -0.84
CA HIS A 35 3.60 8.58 0.57
C HIS A 35 4.78 7.63 0.80
N ALA A 36 4.78 6.44 0.18
CA ALA A 36 5.90 5.51 0.30
C ALA A 36 7.21 6.07 -0.27
N VAL A 37 7.15 6.76 -1.41
CA VAL A 37 8.28 7.49 -2.00
C VAL A 37 8.80 8.55 -1.04
N SER A 38 7.90 9.32 -0.40
CA SER A 38 8.29 10.31 0.59
C SER A 38 8.96 9.68 1.82
N LEU A 39 8.49 8.52 2.29
CA LEU A 39 9.13 7.81 3.42
C LEU A 39 10.55 7.36 3.06
N LEU A 40 10.75 6.86 1.84
CA LEU A 40 12.05 6.45 1.33
C LEU A 40 13.00 7.65 1.23
N GLN A 41 12.54 8.76 0.63
CA GLN A 41 13.33 9.99 0.47
C GLN A 41 13.70 10.63 1.80
N GLN A 42 12.85 10.49 2.82
CA GLN A 42 13.12 10.94 4.20
C GLN A 42 14.05 9.99 4.98
N GLY A 43 14.49 8.87 4.38
CA GLY A 43 15.30 7.86 5.06
C GLY A 43 14.55 7.11 6.15
N ARG A 44 13.21 7.16 6.15
CA ARG A 44 12.38 6.44 7.14
C ARG A 44 12.22 4.96 6.81
N VAL A 45 12.42 4.61 5.54
CA VAL A 45 12.51 3.24 5.04
C VAL A 45 13.66 3.14 4.05
N GLN A 46 14.15 1.92 3.81
CA GLN A 46 15.22 1.64 2.84
C GLN A 46 14.68 0.99 1.57
N HIS A 47 13.55 0.29 1.68
CA HIS A 47 12.87 -0.36 0.56
C HIS A 47 11.38 0.01 0.49
N ILE A 48 10.80 -0.17 -0.69
CA ILE A 48 9.36 -0.13 -0.90
C ILE A 48 8.93 -1.46 -1.48
N ILE A 49 7.92 -2.08 -0.89
CA ILE A 49 7.28 -3.30 -1.40
C ILE A 49 5.92 -2.89 -1.95
N PHE A 50 5.74 -2.96 -3.27
CA PHE A 50 4.42 -2.79 -3.88
C PHE A 50 3.74 -4.14 -4.00
N THR A 51 2.46 -4.18 -3.64
CA THR A 51 1.62 -5.37 -3.74
C THR A 51 0.44 -5.12 -4.66
N GLY A 52 -0.07 -6.20 -5.26
CA GLY A 52 -1.29 -6.20 -6.06
C GLY A 52 -1.08 -6.84 -7.42
N GLY A 53 -1.95 -7.80 -7.73
CA GLY A 53 -1.93 -8.62 -8.94
C GLY A 53 -2.53 -7.96 -10.18
N THR A 54 -2.83 -8.78 -11.18
CA THR A 54 -3.36 -8.31 -12.47
C THR A 54 -4.87 -8.45 -12.50
N ALA A 55 -5.55 -7.35 -12.85
CA ALA A 55 -6.99 -7.37 -12.99
C ALA A 55 -7.48 -8.04 -14.27
N PRO A 56 -8.70 -8.62 -14.27
CA PRO A 56 -9.34 -9.09 -15.48
C PRO A 56 -9.32 -8.01 -16.55
N GLY A 57 -8.73 -8.32 -17.71
CA GLY A 57 -8.58 -7.37 -18.83
C GLY A 57 -7.43 -6.37 -18.71
N ALA A 58 -6.69 -6.31 -17.60
CA ALA A 58 -5.49 -5.50 -17.48
C ALA A 58 -4.27 -6.22 -18.07
N SER A 59 -3.37 -5.46 -18.69
CA SER A 59 -2.12 -6.00 -19.26
C SER A 59 -0.97 -6.07 -18.26
N ARG A 60 -1.12 -5.41 -17.10
CA ARG A 60 -0.10 -5.30 -16.05
C ARG A 60 -0.74 -5.40 -14.67
N SER A 61 0.05 -5.87 -13.71
CA SER A 61 -0.35 -5.87 -12.30
C SER A 61 -0.29 -4.48 -11.69
N GLU A 62 -1.09 -4.27 -10.64
CA GLU A 62 -1.07 -3.04 -9.85
C GLU A 62 0.35 -2.74 -9.33
N ALA A 63 1.05 -3.76 -8.83
CA ALA A 63 2.41 -3.61 -8.33
C ALA A 63 3.40 -3.16 -9.41
N MET A 64 3.26 -3.65 -10.65
CA MET A 64 4.11 -3.24 -11.77
C MET A 64 3.83 -1.80 -12.22
N VAL A 65 2.57 -1.37 -12.22
CA VAL A 65 2.19 0.03 -12.46
C VAL A 65 2.78 0.93 -11.38
N ALA A 66 2.68 0.54 -10.10
CA ALA A 66 3.24 1.28 -8.99
C ALA A 66 4.77 1.40 -9.07
N ARG A 67 5.47 0.32 -9.44
CA ARG A 67 6.91 0.33 -9.67
C ARG A 67 7.32 1.37 -10.69
N ARG A 68 6.65 1.38 -11.85
CA ARG A 68 6.94 2.33 -12.92
C ARG A 68 6.71 3.76 -12.44
N TYR A 69 5.56 4.02 -11.84
CA TYR A 69 5.21 5.34 -11.31
C TYR A 69 6.21 5.84 -10.25
N ALA A 70 6.70 4.96 -9.35
CA ALA A 70 7.73 5.32 -8.38
C ALA A 70 9.10 5.58 -9.02
N MET A 71 9.48 4.81 -10.04
CA MET A 71 10.71 5.05 -10.81
C MET A 71 10.68 6.39 -11.54
N ASP A 72 9.53 6.77 -12.11
CA ASP A 72 9.32 8.08 -12.74
C ASP A 72 9.47 9.24 -11.73
N LYS A 73 9.35 8.95 -10.43
CA LYS A 73 9.61 9.87 -9.30
C LYS A 73 11.03 9.79 -8.74
N GLY A 74 11.94 9.09 -9.42
CA GLY A 74 13.35 9.01 -9.08
C GLY A 74 13.70 7.91 -8.07
N VAL A 75 12.80 6.97 -7.78
CA VAL A 75 13.15 5.82 -6.95
C VAL A 75 14.00 4.82 -7.74
N ALA A 76 15.15 4.45 -7.19
CA ALA A 76 16.02 3.45 -7.79
C ALA A 76 15.32 2.07 -7.83
N PRO A 77 15.41 1.32 -8.95
CA PRO A 77 14.81 -0.01 -9.05
C PRO A 77 15.27 -0.99 -7.97
N SER A 78 16.50 -0.85 -7.45
CA SER A 78 17.05 -1.68 -6.37
C SER A 78 16.40 -1.42 -5.01
N ALA A 79 15.73 -0.28 -4.82
CA ALA A 79 14.96 0.03 -3.62
C ALA A 79 13.53 -0.53 -3.67
N ILE A 80 13.11 -1.13 -4.79
CA ILE A 80 11.73 -1.58 -5.00
C ILE A 80 11.68 -3.11 -5.05
N LEU A 81 10.77 -3.69 -4.26
CA LEU A 81 10.37 -5.09 -4.32
C LEU A 81 8.92 -5.19 -4.79
N ILE A 82 8.58 -6.30 -5.45
CA ILE A 82 7.28 -6.49 -6.11
C ILE A 82 6.64 -7.80 -5.68
N GLU A 83 5.38 -7.71 -5.29
CA GLU A 83 4.44 -8.82 -5.14
C GLU A 83 3.28 -8.57 -6.11
N ASP A 84 3.16 -9.38 -7.16
CA ASP A 84 2.27 -9.15 -8.30
C ASP A 84 1.23 -10.25 -8.53
N ARG A 85 0.94 -11.06 -7.50
CA ARG A 85 0.03 -12.21 -7.61
C ARG A 85 -1.24 -12.06 -6.79
N SER A 86 -1.25 -11.22 -5.76
CA SER A 86 -2.39 -11.08 -4.86
C SER A 86 -3.62 -10.48 -5.54
N ALA A 87 -4.80 -11.03 -5.26
CA ALA A 87 -6.10 -10.46 -5.65
C ALA A 87 -6.82 -9.81 -4.46
N THR A 88 -6.49 -10.23 -3.24
CA THR A 88 -7.16 -9.75 -2.02
C THR A 88 -6.21 -9.05 -1.05
N THR A 89 -6.74 -8.21 -0.14
CA THR A 89 -5.92 -7.57 0.91
C THR A 89 -5.19 -8.59 1.79
N HIS A 90 -5.83 -9.74 2.05
CA HIS A 90 -5.21 -10.84 2.82
C HIS A 90 -4.00 -11.41 2.08
N GLU A 91 -4.14 -11.70 0.78
CA GLU A 91 -3.04 -12.19 -0.05
C GLU A 91 -1.92 -11.17 -0.22
N ASN A 92 -2.25 -9.87 -0.35
CA ASN A 92 -1.25 -8.81 -0.39
C ASN A 92 -0.31 -8.93 0.82
N LEU A 93 -0.86 -9.09 2.03
CA LEU A 93 -0.09 -9.29 3.25
C LEU A 93 0.63 -10.65 3.25
N ALA A 94 -0.08 -11.74 2.99
CA ALA A 94 0.47 -13.09 3.08
C ALA A 94 1.60 -13.35 2.07
N PHE A 95 1.53 -12.78 0.86
CA PHE A 95 2.52 -12.98 -0.20
C PHE A 95 3.70 -12.00 -0.10
N ALA A 96 3.48 -10.80 0.43
CA ALA A 96 4.55 -9.84 0.61
C ALA A 96 5.52 -10.23 1.72
N MET A 97 5.06 -10.90 2.78
CA MET A 97 5.93 -11.25 3.91
C MET A 97 7.05 -12.24 3.55
N PRO A 98 6.83 -13.29 2.75
CA PRO A 98 7.92 -14.11 2.20
C PRO A 98 8.92 -13.32 1.35
N ILE A 99 8.47 -12.33 0.57
CA ILE A 99 9.35 -11.47 -0.23
C ILE A 99 10.20 -10.59 0.68
N ALA A 100 9.58 -9.98 1.69
CA ALA A 100 10.27 -9.19 2.71
C ALA A 100 11.35 -10.04 3.42
N SER A 101 10.98 -11.24 3.87
CA SER A 101 11.90 -12.15 4.58
C SER A 101 13.11 -12.54 3.72
N LYS A 102 12.90 -12.88 2.43
CA LYS A 102 13.99 -13.21 1.49
C LYS A 102 14.94 -12.03 1.25
N ALA A 103 14.43 -10.81 1.32
CA ALA A 103 15.22 -9.59 1.20
C ALA A 103 15.87 -9.14 2.52
N GLY A 104 15.72 -9.91 3.62
CA GLY A 104 16.26 -9.57 4.93
C GLY A 104 15.52 -8.43 5.65
N ILE A 105 14.33 -8.07 5.19
CA ILE A 105 13.46 -7.04 5.78
C ILE A 105 12.80 -7.63 7.03
N ARG A 106 13.03 -6.99 8.19
CA ARG A 106 12.54 -7.44 9.50
C ARG A 106 11.44 -6.55 10.06
N SER A 107 11.35 -5.32 9.58
CA SER A 107 10.37 -4.33 9.99
C SER A 107 9.71 -3.68 8.78
N VAL A 108 8.40 -3.47 8.86
CA VAL A 108 7.59 -2.95 7.76
C VAL A 108 6.61 -1.88 8.25
N LEU A 109 6.59 -0.75 7.55
CA LEU A 109 5.54 0.26 7.63
C LEU A 109 4.43 -0.10 6.65
N LEU A 110 3.26 -0.44 7.15
CA LEU A 110 2.09 -0.68 6.31
C LEU A 110 1.51 0.65 5.82
N VAL A 111 1.47 0.83 4.51
CA VAL A 111 1.01 2.05 3.82
C VAL A 111 -0.32 1.79 3.12
N SER A 112 -1.34 2.54 3.54
CA SER A 112 -2.69 2.57 2.96
C SER A 112 -3.47 3.77 3.51
N ASP A 113 -4.76 3.87 3.20
CA ASP A 113 -5.64 4.91 3.74
C ASP A 113 -6.10 4.57 5.17
N ALA A 114 -6.43 5.58 5.99
CA ALA A 114 -6.64 5.43 7.44
C ALA A 114 -7.65 4.32 7.84
N LEU A 115 -8.79 4.22 7.14
CA LEU A 115 -9.79 3.18 7.42
C LEU A 115 -9.35 1.79 6.95
N HIS A 116 -8.62 1.73 5.84
CA HIS A 116 -8.04 0.49 5.33
C HIS A 116 -6.90 -0.03 6.18
N LEU A 117 -6.10 0.87 6.76
CA LEU A 117 -5.03 0.51 7.68
C LEU A 117 -5.55 -0.22 8.92
N ARG A 118 -6.71 0.16 9.45
CA ARG A 118 -7.33 -0.56 10.58
C ARG A 118 -7.71 -2.00 10.21
N ARG A 119 -8.34 -2.19 9.06
CA ARG A 119 -8.69 -3.54 8.57
C ARG A 119 -7.45 -4.38 8.30
N ALA A 120 -6.46 -3.80 7.63
CA ALA A 120 -5.24 -4.49 7.27
C ALA A 120 -4.37 -4.80 8.51
N GLU A 121 -4.37 -3.95 9.54
CA GLU A 121 -3.74 -4.24 10.84
C GLU A 121 -4.32 -5.51 11.49
N LEU A 122 -5.65 -5.65 11.49
CA LEU A 122 -6.32 -6.83 12.04
C LEU A 122 -5.97 -8.10 11.25
N MET A 123 -5.94 -8.02 9.92
CA MET A 123 -5.54 -9.14 9.05
C MET A 123 -4.07 -9.52 9.29
N ALA A 124 -3.17 -8.55 9.37
CA ALA A 124 -1.75 -8.78 9.64
C ALA A 124 -1.55 -9.46 11.00
N ARG A 125 -2.27 -9.04 12.04
CA ARG A 125 -2.26 -9.69 13.36
C ARG A 125 -2.76 -11.14 13.29
N GLY A 126 -3.81 -11.41 12.51
CA GLY A 126 -4.30 -12.76 12.26
C GLY A 126 -3.27 -13.67 11.58
N LEU A 127 -2.39 -13.09 10.75
CA LEU A 127 -1.26 -13.76 10.12
C LEU A 127 -0.01 -13.86 11.02
N GLY A 128 -0.08 -13.38 12.26
CA GLY A 128 1.05 -13.38 13.21
C GLY A 128 2.05 -12.24 13.01
N TYR A 129 1.72 -11.23 12.20
CA TYR A 129 2.60 -10.08 11.95
C TYR A 129 2.15 -8.85 12.75
N SER A 130 3.09 -8.26 13.49
CA SER A 130 2.92 -6.94 14.11
C SER A 130 3.55 -5.88 13.21
N MET A 131 2.72 -5.00 12.63
CA MET A 131 3.14 -3.98 11.68
C MET A 131 2.85 -2.59 12.23
N GLN A 132 3.75 -1.66 11.96
CA GLN A 132 3.50 -0.24 12.23
C GLN A 132 2.73 0.36 11.06
N LEU A 133 1.78 1.25 11.36
CA LEU A 133 0.90 1.84 10.35
C LEU A 133 1.43 3.21 9.92
N SER A 134 1.40 3.47 8.62
CA SER A 134 1.79 4.76 8.04
C SER A 134 0.74 5.22 7.03
N GLY A 135 -0.22 6.01 7.52
CA GLY A 135 -1.34 6.53 6.71
C GLY A 135 -0.94 7.67 5.78
N THR A 136 -1.56 7.71 4.61
CA THR A 136 -1.38 8.78 3.62
C THR A 136 -1.80 10.16 4.18
N PRO A 137 -1.03 11.24 3.92
CA PRO A 137 -1.32 12.60 4.43
C PRO A 137 -2.57 13.24 3.84
N THR A 138 -3.20 12.66 2.82
CA THR A 138 -4.53 13.06 2.33
C THR A 138 -5.61 12.95 3.42
N SER A 139 -5.34 12.23 4.51
CA SER A 139 -6.12 12.24 5.75
C SER A 139 -5.87 13.44 6.68
N ARG A 140 -4.85 14.27 6.40
CA ARG A 140 -4.27 15.24 7.36
C ARG A 140 -4.56 16.70 7.02
N TYR A 141 -5.02 17.01 5.80
CA TYR A 141 -5.49 18.35 5.41
C TYR A 141 -6.82 18.21 4.66
N ARG A 142 -7.88 18.84 5.21
CA ARG A 142 -9.30 18.87 4.78
C ARG A 142 -10.20 17.91 5.56
N SER A 143 -11.19 18.52 6.19
CA SER A 143 -12.08 17.98 7.21
C SER A 143 -12.59 16.56 6.96
N LEU A 144 -12.46 15.72 7.99
CA LEU A 144 -12.87 14.31 8.06
C LEU A 144 -14.34 14.06 7.69
N THR A 145 -15.17 15.10 7.68
CA THR A 145 -16.63 14.98 7.57
C THR A 145 -17.16 14.95 6.14
N THR A 146 -16.40 15.41 5.13
CA THR A 146 -16.97 15.64 3.77
C THR A 146 -16.49 14.68 2.68
N ARG A 147 -15.46 13.86 2.92
CA ARG A 147 -14.96 12.87 1.93
C ARG A 147 -14.99 11.41 2.36
N LEU A 148 -15.23 11.14 3.64
CA LEU A 148 -15.32 9.78 4.17
C LEU A 148 -16.34 8.92 3.41
N PRO A 149 -17.59 9.36 3.17
CA PRO A 149 -18.54 8.54 2.42
C PRO A 149 -18.17 8.37 0.94
N PHE A 150 -17.44 9.30 0.31
CA PHE A 150 -17.14 9.22 -1.12
C PHE A 150 -15.94 8.32 -1.41
N ALA A 151 -14.83 8.50 -0.67
CA ALA A 151 -13.66 7.62 -0.77
C ALA A 151 -13.98 6.21 -0.26
N LEU A 152 -14.79 6.09 0.81
CA LEU A 152 -15.28 4.79 1.25
C LEU A 152 -16.17 4.13 0.22
N ARG A 153 -17.07 4.87 -0.42
CA ARG A 153 -17.99 4.32 -1.43
C ARG A 153 -17.19 3.76 -2.61
N GLU A 154 -16.26 4.53 -3.15
CA GLU A 154 -15.48 4.14 -4.32
C GLU A 154 -14.56 2.94 -4.03
N VAL A 155 -13.89 2.97 -2.88
CA VAL A 155 -12.98 1.88 -2.46
C VAL A 155 -13.74 0.63 -1.97
N TYR A 156 -14.90 0.80 -1.32
CA TYR A 156 -15.82 -0.28 -0.98
C TYR A 156 -16.40 -0.91 -2.24
N PHE A 157 -16.82 -0.14 -3.24
CA PHE A 157 -17.34 -0.69 -4.49
C PHE A 157 -16.27 -1.43 -5.27
N ILE A 158 -15.04 -0.89 -5.36
CA ILE A 158 -13.94 -1.59 -6.03
C ILE A 158 -13.59 -2.89 -5.30
N HIS A 159 -13.53 -2.92 -3.97
CA HIS A 159 -13.24 -4.19 -3.27
C HIS A 159 -14.43 -5.15 -3.22
N HIS A 160 -15.66 -4.65 -3.13
CA HIS A 160 -16.87 -5.49 -3.13
C HIS A 160 -17.15 -6.08 -4.51
N TYR A 161 -16.83 -5.38 -5.60
CA TYR A 161 -16.98 -5.91 -6.96
C TYR A 161 -16.05 -7.12 -7.21
N TRP A 162 -14.92 -7.19 -6.50
CA TRP A 162 -13.95 -8.28 -6.63
C TRP A 162 -14.08 -9.39 -5.58
N ILE A 163 -14.74 -9.12 -4.46
CA ILE A 163 -14.97 -10.10 -3.39
C ILE A 163 -16.26 -10.92 -3.62
N PHE A 164 -17.19 -10.47 -4.47
CA PHE A 164 -18.50 -11.10 -4.68
C PHE A 164 -18.74 -11.72 -6.07
N GLU A 165 -17.74 -11.80 -6.94
CA GLU A 165 -17.76 -12.71 -8.10
C GLU A 165 -16.77 -13.86 -7.85
N GLU A 166 -17.22 -14.83 -7.03
CA GLU A 166 -16.90 -16.25 -7.20
C GLU A 166 -18.11 -16.96 -7.81
#